data_AF-A0A3N0YHA3-F1
#
_entry.id   AF-A0A3N0YHA3-F1
#
_cell.length_a   1.000
_cell.length_b   1.000
_cell.length_c   1.000
_cell.angle_alpha   90.00
_cell.angle_beta   90.00
_cell.angle_gamma   90.00
#
_symmetry.space_group_name_H-M   'P 1'
#
loop_
_entity.id
_entity.type
_entity.pdbx_description
1 polymer ?
#
loop_
_entity_poly.entity_id
_entity_poly.type
_entity_poly.pdbx_seq_one_letter_code
_entity_poly.pdbx_strand_id
1 'polypeptide(L)'
;MKKTAEHLQRQRGEFDRIFALVEEHLDTSKRNRGADKKEQYKDLFFKILDTIDLHMEKRISSVEKLAFLSLLDFSKFVEYDKTFPDTAFNSLKETYAHFFDYVLLRSELKVLYASPELVKRNVSELTLFMRSTGLCNGMTQLYKLCELFLTVPSTTASVERTFSALKRIKTFQRNATGQRRLSGLALMSIEKRMLHLLKTSDSFYEKVIDEFTKKDRRMNFIYK
;
A
#
# COMPACT_ATOMS: atom_id res chain seq x y z
N MET A 1 9.61 -2.31 14.97
CA MET A 1 8.84 -3.11 15.95
C MET A 1 9.25 -2.79 17.39
N LYS A 2 10.45 -3.15 17.89
CA LYS A 2 10.87 -2.87 19.29
C LYS A 2 10.74 -1.40 19.73
N LYS A 3 11.27 -0.46 18.94
CA LYS A 3 11.19 1.00 19.24
C LYS A 3 9.76 1.56 19.26
N THR A 4 8.82 0.95 18.53
CA THR A 4 7.44 1.43 18.41
C THR A 4 6.57 0.91 19.55
N ALA A 5 6.74 -0.36 19.92
CA ALA A 5 6.10 -0.95 21.10
C ALA A 5 6.56 -0.26 22.41
N GLU A 6 7.85 0.05 22.52
CA GLU A 6 8.39 0.85 23.64
C GLU A 6 7.81 2.27 23.68
N HIS A 7 7.54 2.88 22.52
CA HIS A 7 6.92 4.20 22.43
C HIS A 7 5.46 4.19 22.88
N LEU A 8 4.69 3.17 22.49
CA LEU A 8 3.30 2.97 22.93
C LEU A 8 3.21 2.67 24.43
N GLN A 9 4.15 1.89 24.98
CA GLN A 9 4.26 1.71 26.44
C GLN A 9 4.58 3.01 27.18
N ARG A 10 5.42 3.89 26.63
CA ARG A 10 5.64 5.23 27.21
C ARG A 10 4.38 6.09 27.15
N GLN A 11 3.64 6.05 26.04
CA GLN A 11 2.36 6.78 25.92
C GLN A 11 1.29 6.29 26.89
N ARG A 12 1.30 4.99 27.26
CA ARG A 12 0.44 4.47 28.33
C ARG A 12 0.73 5.14 29.69
N GLY A 13 1.98 5.51 29.95
CA GLY A 13 2.39 6.23 31.16
C GLY A 13 2.10 7.74 31.14
N GLU A 14 1.79 8.32 29.98
CA GLU A 14 1.48 9.74 29.82
C GLU A 14 -0.01 10.07 29.96
N PHE A 15 -0.86 9.06 30.19
CA PHE A 15 -2.31 9.24 30.31
C PHE A 15 -2.67 10.33 31.33
N ASP A 16 -2.05 10.34 32.51
CA ASP A 16 -2.35 11.34 33.55
C ASP A 16 -1.95 12.77 33.13
N ARG A 17 -0.89 12.92 32.33
CA ARG A 17 -0.50 14.22 31.75
C ARG A 17 -1.48 14.69 30.69
N ILE A 18 -1.90 13.79 29.80
CA ILE A 18 -2.85 14.09 28.72
C ILE A 18 -4.23 14.39 29.30
N PHE A 19 -4.65 13.63 30.30
CA PHE A 19 -5.91 13.85 31.00
C PHE A 19 -5.93 15.20 31.71
N ALA A 20 -4.83 15.61 32.37
CA ALA A 20 -4.74 16.91 33.02
C ALA A 20 -4.86 18.09 32.04
N LEU A 21 -4.28 17.99 30.83
CA LEU A 21 -4.38 19.01 29.78
C LEU A 21 -5.79 19.10 29.18
N VAL A 22 -6.50 17.97 29.09
CA VAL A 22 -7.85 17.89 28.54
C VAL A 22 -8.90 18.28 29.59
N GLU A 23 -8.65 18.01 30.86
CA GLU A 23 -9.50 18.41 31.99
C GLU A 23 -9.62 19.94 32.10
N GLU A 24 -8.56 20.68 31.76
CA GLU A 24 -8.54 22.15 31.70
C GLU A 24 -9.50 22.73 30.64
N HIS A 25 -9.87 21.93 29.64
CA HIS A 25 -10.78 22.29 28.54
C HIS A 25 -12.17 21.64 28.66
N LEU A 26 -12.42 20.82 29.69
CA LEU A 26 -13.69 20.16 29.95
C LEU A 26 -14.55 21.04 30.89
N ASP A 27 -15.75 21.40 30.43
CA ASP A 27 -16.70 22.24 31.16
C ASP A 27 -16.93 21.75 32.60
N THR A 28 -16.53 22.58 33.58
CA THR A 28 -16.41 22.25 35.01
C THR A 28 -17.74 22.17 35.78
N SER A 29 -18.88 22.17 35.09
CA SER A 29 -20.22 22.27 35.71
C SER A 29 -20.70 20.99 36.45
N LYS A 30 -20.06 19.83 36.28
CA LYS A 30 -20.53 18.57 36.91
C LYS A 30 -19.46 17.87 37.74
N ARG A 31 -19.09 18.48 38.87
CA ARG A 31 -18.05 18.02 39.82
C ARG A 31 -18.34 16.72 40.59
N ASN A 32 -19.58 16.21 40.62
CA ASN A 32 -19.95 15.03 41.43
C ASN A 32 -19.85 13.66 40.73
N ARG A 33 -19.26 13.56 39.51
CA ARG A 33 -19.02 12.28 38.80
C ARG A 33 -17.61 12.16 38.19
N GLY A 34 -16.61 12.81 38.79
CA GLY A 34 -15.27 12.96 38.21
C GLY A 34 -14.44 11.67 38.15
N ALA A 35 -14.49 10.84 39.19
CA ALA A 35 -13.70 9.60 39.25
C ALA A 35 -14.13 8.57 38.18
N ASP A 36 -15.43 8.37 38.01
CA ASP A 36 -16.01 7.42 37.06
C ASP A 36 -15.76 7.83 35.60
N LYS A 37 -15.78 9.14 35.31
CA LYS A 37 -15.41 9.66 33.99
C LYS A 37 -13.92 9.48 33.69
N LYS A 38 -13.03 9.74 34.65
CA LYS A 38 -11.58 9.55 34.45
C LYS A 38 -11.26 8.10 34.14
N GLU A 39 -11.87 7.15 34.87
CA GLU A 39 -11.74 5.71 34.62
C GLU A 39 -12.25 5.34 33.21
N GLN A 40 -13.43 5.86 32.81
CA GLN A 40 -13.98 5.62 31.46
C GLN A 40 -13.10 6.18 30.34
N TYR A 41 -12.51 7.36 30.51
CA TYR A 41 -11.57 7.93 29.53
C TYR A 41 -10.25 7.15 29.49
N LYS A 42 -9.81 6.61 30.63
CA LYS A 42 -8.63 5.74 30.73
C LYS A 42 -8.86 4.42 30.00
N ASP A 43 -10.02 3.80 30.20
CA ASP A 43 -10.43 2.60 29.48
C ASP A 43 -10.55 2.86 27.97
N LEU A 44 -11.12 3.99 27.57
CA LEU A 44 -11.22 4.36 26.15
C LEU A 44 -9.83 4.59 25.53
N PHE A 45 -8.94 5.27 26.25
CA PHE A 45 -7.58 5.55 25.82
C PHE A 45 -6.80 4.26 25.61
N PHE A 46 -6.84 3.33 26.57
CA PHE A 46 -6.19 2.03 26.41
C PHE A 46 -6.82 1.20 25.30
N LYS A 47 -8.15 1.20 25.14
CA LYS A 47 -8.82 0.53 24.01
C LYS A 47 -8.36 1.08 22.67
N ILE A 48 -8.16 2.39 22.55
CA ILE A 48 -7.65 3.01 21.32
C ILE A 48 -6.21 2.57 21.06
N LEU A 49 -5.33 2.60 22.08
CA LEU A 49 -3.95 2.13 21.94
C LEU A 49 -3.89 0.64 21.58
N ASP A 50 -4.67 -0.22 22.24
CA ASP A 50 -4.75 -1.66 21.95
C ASP A 50 -5.25 -1.90 20.50
N THR A 51 -6.22 -1.11 20.05
CA THR A 51 -6.73 -1.20 18.67
C THR A 51 -5.67 -0.78 17.65
N ILE A 52 -4.91 0.27 17.95
CA ILE A 52 -3.80 0.74 17.13
C ILE A 52 -2.69 -0.32 17.09
N ASP A 53 -2.31 -0.88 18.24
CA ASP A 53 -1.32 -1.95 18.36
C ASP A 53 -1.73 -3.17 17.54
N LEU A 54 -2.96 -3.66 17.74
CA LEU A 54 -3.52 -4.79 17.00
C LEU A 54 -3.51 -4.55 15.48
N HIS A 55 -3.92 -3.35 15.04
CA HIS A 55 -3.92 -3.02 13.62
C HIS A 55 -2.52 -2.83 13.04
N MET A 56 -1.58 -2.32 13.83
CA MET A 56 -0.17 -2.25 13.43
C MET A 56 0.41 -3.64 13.28
N GLU A 57 0.23 -4.52 14.27
CA GLU A 57 0.67 -5.92 14.19
C GLU A 57 0.06 -6.63 12.99
N LYS A 58 -1.26 -6.52 12.78
CA LYS A 58 -1.95 -7.15 11.65
C LYS A 58 -1.49 -6.64 10.27
N ARG A 59 -1.11 -5.37 10.17
CA ARG A 59 -0.63 -4.76 8.90
C ARG A 59 0.86 -5.00 8.68
N ILE A 60 1.65 -5.12 9.74
CA ILE A 60 3.10 -5.30 9.65
C ILE A 60 3.47 -6.79 9.62
N SER A 61 2.62 -7.69 10.13
CA SER A 61 2.81 -9.14 10.01
C SER A 61 2.89 -9.59 8.55
N SER A 62 2.25 -8.88 7.61
CA SER A 62 2.41 -9.14 6.18
C SER A 62 3.76 -8.74 5.60
N VAL A 63 4.57 -7.95 6.32
CA VAL A 63 5.92 -7.55 5.88
C VAL A 63 6.92 -8.69 6.04
N GLU A 64 6.71 -9.61 6.99
CA GLU A 64 7.53 -10.81 7.12
C GLU A 64 7.49 -11.68 5.85
N LYS A 65 6.35 -11.66 5.16
CA LYS A 65 6.17 -12.33 3.85
C LYS A 65 6.94 -11.66 2.71
N LEU A 66 7.51 -10.47 2.93
CA LEU A 66 8.32 -9.73 1.95
C LEU A 66 9.82 -9.96 2.14
N ALA A 67 10.23 -10.92 2.98
CA ALA A 67 11.63 -11.26 3.18
C ALA A 67 12.33 -11.65 1.86
N PHE A 68 11.59 -12.18 0.87
CA PHE A 68 12.10 -12.46 -0.47
C PHE A 68 12.62 -11.23 -1.23
N LEU A 69 12.20 -10.00 -0.88
CA LEU A 69 12.73 -8.78 -1.51
C LEU A 69 14.24 -8.63 -1.26
N SER A 70 14.75 -9.22 -0.18
CA SER A 70 16.18 -9.24 0.11
C SER A 70 17.01 -10.09 -0.87
N LEU A 71 16.37 -10.93 -1.71
CA LEU A 71 17.06 -11.73 -2.74
C LEU A 71 17.67 -10.86 -3.84
N LEU A 72 17.11 -9.67 -4.09
CA LEU A 72 17.57 -8.69 -5.08
C LEU A 72 18.29 -7.50 -4.42
N ASP A 73 18.84 -7.70 -3.22
CA ASP A 73 19.65 -6.70 -2.52
C ASP A 73 21.09 -6.71 -3.03
N PHE A 74 21.39 -5.80 -3.97
CA PHE A 74 22.72 -5.66 -4.59
C PHE A 74 23.85 -5.45 -3.59
N SER A 75 23.56 -4.93 -2.38
CA SER A 75 24.58 -4.73 -1.35
C SER A 75 25.09 -6.05 -0.74
N LYS A 76 24.28 -7.11 -0.81
CA LYS A 76 24.56 -8.42 -0.19
C LYS A 76 24.99 -9.48 -1.19
N PHE A 77 25.13 -9.16 -2.47
CA PHE A 77 25.47 -10.15 -3.50
C PHE A 77 26.83 -10.82 -3.25
N VAL A 78 27.80 -10.10 -2.68
CA VAL A 78 29.11 -10.67 -2.30
C VAL A 78 28.98 -11.71 -1.17
N GLU A 79 27.98 -11.56 -0.29
CA GLU A 79 27.67 -12.54 0.75
C GLU A 79 26.86 -13.70 0.19
N TYR A 80 25.92 -13.43 -0.72
CA TYR A 80 25.05 -14.45 -1.32
C TYR A 80 25.74 -15.38 -2.31
N ASP A 81 26.84 -14.92 -2.91
CA ASP A 81 27.74 -15.78 -3.69
C ASP A 81 28.38 -16.87 -2.81
N LYS A 82 28.74 -16.53 -1.56
CA LYS A 82 29.35 -17.46 -0.59
C LYS A 82 28.32 -18.30 0.15
N THR A 83 27.22 -17.69 0.57
CA THR A 83 26.15 -18.33 1.35
C THR A 83 24.80 -17.98 0.75
N PHE A 84 24.18 -18.94 0.08
CA PHE A 84 22.89 -18.72 -0.57
C PHE A 84 21.79 -18.38 0.46
N PRO A 85 20.96 -17.35 0.22
CA PRO A 85 19.92 -16.92 1.16
C PRO A 85 18.70 -17.86 1.13
N ASP A 86 18.82 -19.04 1.75
CA ASP A 86 17.75 -20.04 1.80
C ASP A 86 16.51 -19.55 2.55
N THR A 87 16.66 -18.67 3.56
CA THR A 87 15.53 -18.10 4.32
C THR A 87 14.63 -17.22 3.45
N ALA A 88 15.22 -16.30 2.69
CA ALA A 88 14.50 -15.43 1.77
C ALA A 88 13.93 -16.22 0.57
N PHE A 89 14.65 -17.25 0.11
CA PHE A 89 14.19 -18.14 -0.95
C PHE A 89 12.98 -18.99 -0.52
N ASN A 90 12.99 -19.51 0.71
CA ASN A 90 11.84 -20.24 1.26
C ASN A 90 10.64 -19.31 1.48
N SER A 91 10.85 -18.06 1.90
CA SER A 91 9.78 -17.05 1.97
C SER A 91 9.12 -16.80 0.60
N LEU A 92 9.91 -16.75 -0.48
CA LEU A 92 9.37 -16.68 -1.85
C LEU A 92 8.56 -17.92 -2.21
N LYS A 93 9.03 -19.10 -1.78
CA LYS A 93 8.37 -20.38 -2.02
C LYS A 93 7.01 -20.47 -1.32
N GLU A 94 6.92 -20.00 -0.09
CA GLU A 94 5.67 -19.97 0.67
C GLU A 94 4.68 -18.95 0.12
N THR A 95 5.16 -17.80 -0.36
CA THR A 95 4.29 -16.71 -0.82
C THR A 95 3.82 -16.91 -2.27
N TYR A 96 4.66 -17.47 -3.14
CA TYR A 96 4.41 -17.57 -4.59
C TYR A 96 4.58 -18.99 -5.15
N ALA A 97 4.17 -20.02 -4.40
CA ALA A 97 4.45 -21.44 -4.63
C ALA A 97 4.26 -21.99 -6.07
N HIS A 98 3.38 -21.41 -6.88
CA HIS A 98 3.08 -21.88 -8.25
C HIS A 98 3.50 -20.89 -9.35
N PHE A 99 4.14 -19.78 -8.99
CA PHE A 99 4.48 -18.72 -9.95
C PHE A 99 5.86 -18.93 -10.60
N PHE A 100 6.78 -19.60 -9.89
CA PHE A 100 8.17 -19.77 -10.30
C PHE A 100 8.55 -21.25 -10.42
N ASP A 101 9.48 -21.53 -11.33
CA ASP A 101 10.30 -22.74 -11.27
C ASP A 101 11.47 -22.49 -10.32
N TYR A 102 11.37 -23.04 -9.11
CA TYR A 102 12.37 -22.82 -8.06
C TYR A 102 13.73 -23.47 -8.34
N VAL A 103 13.77 -24.56 -9.11
CA VAL A 103 15.04 -25.24 -9.44
C VAL A 103 15.83 -24.37 -10.40
N LEU A 104 15.14 -23.87 -11.44
CA LEU A 104 15.73 -22.96 -12.41
C LEU A 104 16.06 -21.62 -11.77
N LEU A 105 15.16 -21.04 -10.97
CA LEU A 105 15.39 -19.77 -10.26
C LEU A 105 16.61 -19.83 -9.34
N ARG A 106 16.81 -20.92 -8.59
CA ARG A 106 17.99 -21.07 -7.71
C ARG A 106 19.28 -21.05 -8.52
N SER A 107 19.27 -21.66 -9.71
CA SER A 107 20.43 -21.71 -10.60
C SER A 107 20.71 -20.34 -11.23
N GLU A 108 19.67 -19.66 -11.71
CA GLU A 108 19.76 -18.30 -12.27
C GLU A 108 20.22 -17.28 -11.22
N LEU A 109 19.73 -17.37 -9.97
CA LEU A 109 20.17 -16.50 -8.86
C LEU A 109 21.65 -16.71 -8.51
N LYS A 110 22.14 -17.96 -8.53
CA LYS A 110 23.57 -18.21 -8.32
C LYS A 110 24.41 -17.58 -9.42
N VAL A 111 23.97 -17.67 -10.68
CA VAL A 111 24.66 -17.02 -11.81
C VAL A 111 24.63 -15.50 -11.63
N LEU A 112 23.51 -14.93 -11.17
CA LEU A 112 23.41 -13.51 -10.86
C LEU A 112 24.43 -13.07 -9.79
N TYR A 113 24.53 -13.81 -8.68
CA TYR A 113 25.44 -13.46 -7.59
C TYR A 113 26.92 -13.61 -7.97
N ALA A 114 27.24 -14.60 -8.80
CA ALA A 114 28.60 -14.86 -9.27
C ALA A 114 29.05 -13.91 -10.41
N SER A 115 28.12 -13.30 -11.15
CA SER A 115 28.43 -12.51 -12.34
C SER A 115 28.54 -11.02 -12.03
N PRO A 116 29.75 -10.42 -11.99
CA PRO A 116 29.91 -8.99 -11.72
C PRO A 116 29.24 -8.09 -12.77
N GLU A 117 29.06 -8.61 -14.00
CA GLU A 117 28.39 -7.90 -15.09
C GLU A 117 26.90 -7.64 -14.83
N LEU A 118 26.25 -8.50 -14.03
CA LEU A 118 24.83 -8.42 -13.70
C LEU A 118 24.57 -7.60 -12.42
N VAL A 119 25.62 -7.23 -11.69
CA VAL A 119 25.51 -6.34 -10.52
C VAL A 119 25.31 -4.90 -11.02
N LYS A 120 24.06 -4.45 -11.04
CA LYS A 120 23.67 -3.07 -11.39
C LYS A 120 23.30 -2.26 -10.14
N ARG A 121 23.02 -0.97 -10.31
CA ARG A 121 22.69 -0.07 -9.19
C ARG A 121 21.28 -0.28 -8.65
N ASN A 122 20.36 -0.76 -9.49
CA ASN A 122 18.97 -0.98 -9.12
C ASN A 122 18.33 -2.10 -9.97
N VAL A 123 17.20 -2.62 -9.48
CA VAL A 123 16.45 -3.71 -10.15
C VAL A 123 15.91 -3.25 -11.51
N SER A 124 15.58 -1.96 -11.67
CA SER A 124 15.11 -1.41 -12.94
C SER A 124 16.16 -1.46 -14.04
N GLU A 125 17.41 -1.10 -13.73
CA GLU A 125 18.57 -1.14 -14.62
C GLU A 125 18.93 -2.57 -14.96
N LEU A 126 18.88 -3.49 -13.98
CA LEU A 126 19.03 -4.93 -14.25
C LEU A 126 17.97 -5.41 -15.23
N THR A 127 16.69 -5.06 -15.01
CA THR A 127 15.57 -5.46 -15.87
C THR A 127 15.72 -4.90 -17.30
N LEU A 128 16.13 -3.64 -17.42
CA LEU A 128 16.40 -3.00 -18.72
C LEU A 128 17.59 -3.66 -19.43
N PHE A 129 18.66 -3.96 -18.71
CA PHE A 129 19.83 -4.65 -19.23
C PHE A 129 19.48 -6.06 -19.74
N MET A 130 18.71 -6.82 -18.97
CA MET A 130 18.25 -8.15 -19.37
C MET A 130 17.39 -8.09 -20.65
N ARG A 131 16.59 -7.02 -20.80
CA ARG A 131 15.79 -6.80 -22.01
C ARG A 131 16.66 -6.39 -23.20
N SER A 132 17.62 -5.48 -23.03
CA SER A 132 18.47 -5.01 -24.13
C SER A 132 19.45 -6.07 -24.65
N THR A 133 19.86 -7.00 -23.78
CA THR A 133 20.80 -8.08 -24.13
C THR A 133 20.10 -9.38 -24.58
N GLY A 134 18.76 -9.44 -24.53
CA GLY A 134 18.00 -10.66 -24.82
C GLY A 134 18.07 -11.72 -23.72
N LEU A 135 18.73 -11.43 -22.60
CA LEU A 135 18.89 -12.34 -21.47
C LEU A 135 17.55 -12.66 -20.78
N CYS A 136 16.51 -11.85 -20.99
CA CYS A 136 15.15 -12.15 -20.55
C CYS A 136 14.62 -13.52 -21.03
N ASN A 137 15.12 -14.01 -22.18
CA ASN A 137 14.74 -15.33 -22.71
C ASN A 137 15.59 -16.47 -22.15
N GLY A 138 16.83 -16.18 -21.70
CA GLY A 138 17.76 -17.16 -21.13
C GLY A 138 17.62 -17.31 -19.61
N MET A 139 17.27 -16.24 -18.91
CA MET A 139 17.07 -16.19 -17.45
C MET A 139 15.63 -15.79 -17.13
N THR A 140 14.69 -16.66 -17.49
CA THR A 140 13.26 -16.33 -17.48
C THR A 140 12.70 -16.19 -16.06
N GLN A 141 13.21 -16.94 -15.08
CA GLN A 141 12.68 -16.91 -13.72
C GLN A 141 13.20 -15.70 -12.96
N LEU A 142 14.46 -15.34 -13.16
CA LEU A 142 15.08 -14.13 -12.63
C LEU A 142 14.40 -12.89 -13.22
N TYR A 143 14.09 -12.90 -14.53
CA TYR A 143 13.36 -11.80 -15.14
C TYR A 143 11.98 -11.61 -14.50
N LYS A 144 11.22 -12.70 -14.33
CA LYS A 144 9.93 -12.68 -13.61
C LYS A 144 10.07 -12.20 -12.17
N LEU A 145 11.16 -12.56 -11.47
CA LEU A 145 11.41 -12.10 -10.11
C LEU A 145 11.69 -10.59 -10.08
N CYS A 146 12.42 -10.06 -11.06
CA CYS A 146 12.64 -8.63 -11.20
C CYS A 146 11.33 -7.89 -11.51
N GLU A 147 10.48 -8.42 -12.38
CA GLU A 147 9.14 -7.86 -12.64
C GLU A 147 8.28 -7.86 -11.37
N LEU A 148 8.25 -8.98 -10.63
CA LEU A 148 7.56 -9.05 -9.36
C LEU A 148 8.06 -7.97 -8.40
N PHE A 149 9.38 -7.82 -8.26
CA PHE A 149 9.98 -6.79 -7.42
C PHE A 149 9.55 -5.37 -7.83
N LEU A 150 9.52 -5.07 -9.13
CA LEU A 150 9.09 -3.77 -9.65
C LEU A 150 7.59 -3.51 -9.47
N THR A 151 6.77 -4.56 -9.38
CA THR A 151 5.32 -4.43 -9.11
C THR A 151 5.00 -4.22 -7.64
N VAL A 152 5.88 -4.67 -6.72
CA VAL A 152 5.70 -4.41 -5.29
C VAL A 152 5.91 -2.91 -5.03
N PRO A 153 4.90 -2.18 -4.55
CA PRO A 153 5.01 -0.75 -4.35
C PRO A 153 6.02 -0.46 -3.23
N SER A 154 7.25 -0.13 -3.61
CA SER A 154 8.35 0.21 -2.70
C SER A 154 8.14 1.57 -1.98
N THR A 155 7.22 2.41 -2.48
CA THR A 155 7.00 3.76 -1.94
C THR A 155 5.51 4.06 -1.69
N THR A 156 5.21 4.72 -0.56
CA THR A 156 3.89 5.25 -0.23
C THR A 156 3.46 6.41 -1.14
N ALA A 157 4.37 6.98 -1.92
CA ALA A 157 4.15 8.17 -2.75
C ALA A 157 2.98 8.01 -3.75
N SER A 158 2.78 6.82 -4.32
CA SER A 158 1.63 6.57 -5.22
C SER A 158 0.29 6.61 -4.48
N VAL A 159 0.29 6.08 -3.26
CA VAL A 159 -0.86 6.08 -2.35
C VAL A 159 -1.11 7.50 -1.83
N GLU A 160 -0.08 8.27 -1.51
CA GLU A 160 -0.16 9.68 -1.10
C GLU A 160 -0.68 10.58 -2.23
N ARG A 161 -0.24 10.36 -3.48
CA ARG A 161 -0.79 11.07 -4.65
C ARG A 161 -2.29 10.78 -4.81
N THR A 162 -2.69 9.53 -4.62
CA THR A 162 -4.09 9.09 -4.68
C THR A 162 -4.91 9.70 -3.54
N PHE A 163 -4.40 9.69 -2.31
CA PHE A 163 -5.04 10.34 -1.16
C PHE A 163 -5.10 11.87 -1.31
N SER A 164 -4.10 12.50 -1.91
CA SER A 164 -4.10 13.93 -2.21
C SER A 164 -5.12 14.29 -3.29
N ALA A 165 -5.26 13.45 -4.33
CA ALA A 165 -6.35 13.58 -5.30
C ALA A 165 -7.73 13.43 -4.62
N LEU A 166 -7.90 12.40 -3.79
CA LEU A 166 -9.12 12.17 -3.02
C LEU A 166 -9.45 13.35 -2.08
N LYS A 167 -8.44 13.88 -1.39
CA LYS A 167 -8.57 15.06 -0.53
C LYS A 167 -9.02 16.28 -1.34
N ARG A 168 -8.44 16.54 -2.50
CA ARG A 168 -8.86 17.62 -3.41
C ARG A 168 -10.30 17.44 -3.89
N ILE A 169 -10.70 16.23 -4.26
CA ILE A 169 -12.08 15.91 -4.66
C ILE A 169 -13.05 16.14 -3.50
N LYS A 170 -12.69 15.71 -2.28
CA LYS A 170 -13.48 15.90 -1.07
C LYS A 170 -13.62 17.39 -0.70
N THR A 171 -12.54 18.17 -0.81
CA THR A 171 -12.56 19.62 -0.57
C THR A 171 -13.39 20.36 -1.62
N PHE A 172 -13.29 19.96 -2.90
CA PHE A 172 -14.09 20.53 -3.98
C PHE A 172 -15.58 20.19 -3.82
N GLN A 173 -15.91 19.02 -3.26
CA GLN A 173 -17.29 18.58 -2.99
C GLN A 173 -17.76 18.81 -1.56
N ARG A 174 -17.61 20.02 -1.01
CA ARG A 174 -18.05 20.37 0.34
C ARG A 174 -19.55 20.11 0.65
N ASN A 175 -20.34 19.64 -0.33
CA ASN A 175 -21.69 19.09 -0.13
C ASN A 175 -21.63 17.58 0.10
N ALA A 176 -22.06 17.14 1.29
CA ALA A 176 -22.13 15.75 1.74
C ALA A 176 -22.62 14.82 0.62
N THR A 177 -21.70 14.01 0.09
CA THR A 177 -21.96 13.09 -1.02
C THR A 177 -21.69 11.66 -0.55
N GLY A 178 -22.56 10.72 -0.94
CA GLY A 178 -22.41 9.30 -0.58
C GLY A 178 -21.14 8.65 -1.17
N GLN A 179 -20.60 7.66 -0.46
CA GLN A 179 -19.30 7.02 -0.75
C GLN A 179 -19.16 6.55 -2.22
N ARG A 180 -20.24 6.03 -2.83
CA ARG A 180 -20.22 5.56 -4.22
C ARG A 180 -19.87 6.65 -5.22
N ARG A 181 -20.41 7.87 -5.07
CA ARG A 181 -20.14 8.98 -5.98
C ARG A 181 -18.73 9.53 -5.78
N LEU A 182 -18.23 9.55 -4.54
CA LEU A 182 -16.84 9.92 -4.25
C LEU A 182 -15.85 8.94 -4.89
N SER A 183 -16.07 7.64 -4.73
CA SER A 183 -15.22 6.61 -5.34
C SER A 183 -15.21 6.70 -6.87
N GLY A 184 -16.37 6.91 -7.50
CA GLY A 184 -16.46 7.09 -8.95
C GLY A 184 -15.66 8.29 -9.45
N LEU A 185 -15.75 9.44 -8.77
CA LEU A 185 -15.01 10.64 -9.17
C LEU A 185 -13.51 10.53 -8.90
N ALA A 186 -13.10 9.86 -7.81
CA ALA A 186 -11.71 9.54 -7.55
C ALA A 186 -11.13 8.69 -8.69
N LEU A 187 -11.85 7.64 -9.10
CA LEU A 187 -11.45 6.79 -10.22
C LEU A 187 -11.32 7.61 -11.52
N MET A 188 -12.31 8.45 -11.84
CA MET A 188 -12.25 9.33 -13.01
C MET A 188 -11.05 10.31 -12.97
N SER A 189 -10.69 10.82 -11.79
CA SER A 189 -9.55 11.73 -11.65
C SER A 189 -8.21 11.02 -11.78
N ILE A 190 -8.09 9.78 -11.28
CA ILE A 190 -6.88 8.96 -11.40
C ILE A 190 -6.70 8.54 -12.86
N GLU A 191 -7.76 8.03 -13.48
CA GLU A 191 -7.78 7.51 -14.85
C GLU A 191 -8.13 8.59 -15.89
N LYS A 192 -7.81 9.85 -15.61
CA LYS A 192 -8.15 10.98 -16.48
C LYS A 192 -7.62 10.79 -17.91
N ARG A 193 -6.45 10.16 -18.06
CA ARG A 193 -5.85 9.87 -19.38
C ARG A 193 -6.72 8.88 -20.17
N MET A 194 -7.17 7.79 -19.56
CA MET A 194 -8.07 6.84 -20.22
C MET A 194 -9.41 7.48 -20.58
N LEU A 195 -9.97 8.33 -19.70
CA LEU A 195 -11.18 9.06 -20.01
C LEU A 195 -11.02 10.00 -21.21
N HIS A 196 -9.87 10.65 -21.36
CA HIS A 196 -9.60 11.45 -22.55
C HIS A 196 -9.59 10.60 -23.83
N LEU A 197 -9.00 9.40 -23.80
CA LEU A 197 -9.02 8.47 -24.93
C LEU A 197 -10.44 7.99 -25.26
N LEU A 198 -11.22 7.65 -24.23
CA LEU A 198 -12.62 7.21 -24.39
C LEU A 198 -13.50 8.33 -24.94
N LYS A 199 -13.28 9.58 -24.54
CA LYS A 199 -13.98 10.75 -25.08
C LYS A 199 -13.72 10.99 -26.56
N THR A 200 -12.58 10.55 -27.08
CA THR A 200 -12.25 10.62 -28.51
C THR A 200 -13.02 9.55 -29.33
N SER A 201 -13.59 8.55 -28.68
CA SER A 201 -14.48 7.59 -29.35
C SER A 201 -15.91 8.13 -29.43
N ASP A 202 -16.48 8.17 -30.62
CA ASP A 202 -17.82 8.74 -30.86
C ASP A 202 -18.92 8.03 -30.06
N SER A 203 -18.72 6.75 -29.70
CA SER A 203 -19.73 5.96 -28.98
C SER A 203 -19.79 6.19 -27.46
N PHE A 204 -18.84 6.91 -26.86
CA PHE A 204 -18.76 7.00 -25.39
C PHE A 204 -19.91 7.83 -24.81
N TYR A 205 -20.21 8.99 -25.39
CA TYR A 205 -21.29 9.84 -24.89
C TYR A 205 -22.67 9.19 -25.04
N GLU A 206 -22.92 8.53 -26.17
CA GLU A 206 -24.17 7.77 -26.40
C GLU A 206 -24.38 6.67 -25.36
N LYS A 207 -23.34 5.90 -25.04
CA LYS A 207 -23.40 4.85 -24.00
C LYS A 207 -23.66 5.44 -22.61
N VAL A 208 -23.07 6.59 -22.30
CA VAL A 208 -23.30 7.28 -21.02
C VAL A 208 -24.74 7.80 -20.94
N ILE A 209 -25.28 8.32 -22.04
CA ILE A 209 -26.67 8.79 -22.13
C ILE A 209 -27.64 7.61 -21.96
N ASP A 210 -27.45 6.51 -22.68
CA ASP A 210 -28.26 5.29 -22.55
C ASP A 210 -28.24 4.72 -21.12
N GLU A 211 -27.08 4.69 -20.47
CA GLU A 211 -27.00 4.25 -19.08
C GLU A 211 -27.69 5.23 -18.11
N PHE A 212 -27.71 6.52 -18.45
CA PHE A 212 -28.36 7.55 -17.65
C PHE A 212 -29.89 7.49 -17.76
N THR A 213 -30.43 7.10 -18.92
CA THR A 213 -31.88 6.95 -19.18
C THR A 213 -32.47 5.68 -18.59
N LYS A 214 -31.68 4.61 -18.38
CA LYS A 214 -32.11 3.39 -17.68
C LYS A 214 -32.54 3.62 -16.22
N LYS A 215 -32.12 4.73 -15.59
CA LYS A 215 -32.58 5.08 -14.25
C LYS A 215 -33.91 5.79 -14.30
N ASP A 216 -34.91 5.17 -13.67
CA ASP A 216 -36.22 5.75 -13.49
C ASP A 216 -36.14 7.04 -12.67
N ARG A 217 -36.60 8.15 -13.26
CA ARG A 217 -36.50 9.50 -12.66
C ARG A 217 -37.79 10.24 -12.91
N ARG A 218 -38.14 11.13 -11.99
CA ARG A 218 -39.34 11.99 -12.07
C ARG A 218 -39.27 13.10 -13.14
N MET A 219 -38.35 13.02 -14.11
CA MET A 219 -38.23 14.02 -15.20
C MET A 219 -38.02 13.33 -16.54
N ASN A 220 -38.85 13.68 -17.52
CA ASN A 220 -38.77 13.20 -18.90
C ASN A 220 -37.70 13.99 -19.66
N PHE A 221 -36.61 13.33 -20.05
CA PHE A 221 -35.60 13.92 -20.92
C PHE A 221 -36.02 13.73 -22.39
N ILE A 222 -36.53 14.78 -23.02
CA ILE A 222 -36.78 14.80 -24.46
C ILE A 222 -35.51 15.33 -25.12
N TYR A 223 -34.80 14.49 -25.87
CA TYR A 223 -33.68 14.91 -26.72
C TYR A 223 -34.20 15.20 -28.14
N LYS A 224 -33.80 16.34 -28.71
CA LYS A 224 -33.98 16.70 -30.12
C LYS A 224 -32.74 16.33 -30.91
#